data_AF-A0A7L5FSN7-F1
#
_entry.id   AF-A0A7L5FSN7-F1
#
_cell.length_a   1.000
_cell.length_b   1.000
_cell.length_c   1.000
_cell.angle_alpha   90.00
_cell.angle_beta   90.00
_cell.angle_gamma   90.00
#
_symmetry.space_group_name_H-M   'P 1'
#
loop_
_entity.id
_entity.type
_entity.pdbx_description
1 polymer ?
#
loop_
_entity_poly.entity_id
_entity_poly.type
_entity_poly.pdbx_seq_one_letter_code
_entity_poly.pdbx_strand_id
1 'polypeptide(L)' 'MKKNSYTKEQLQKRYWWFGGIGTALLGVGLSALVESGFLKHSQAEEWQWIAAGTLSLILIMIGINFLFESFACKQR' A
#
# COMPACT_ATOMS: atom_id res chain seq x y z
N MET A 1 21.18 -6.01 -22.86
CA MET A 1 19.92 -5.79 -22.12
C MET A 1 18.75 -6.31 -22.95
N LYS A 2 18.11 -7.40 -22.51
CA LYS A 2 16.95 -7.98 -23.22
C LYS A 2 15.74 -7.07 -22.92
N LYS A 3 15.34 -6.23 -23.88
CA LYS A 3 14.05 -5.50 -23.80
C LYS A 3 12.96 -6.56 -23.86
N ASN A 4 12.44 -6.97 -22.71
CA ASN A 4 11.24 -7.80 -22.65
C ASN A 4 10.09 -6.92 -23.16
N SER A 5 9.72 -7.06 -24.43
CA SER A 5 8.51 -6.45 -24.98
C SER A 5 7.31 -7.12 -24.33
N TYR A 6 6.83 -6.55 -23.23
CA TYR A 6 5.57 -6.97 -22.63
C TYR A 6 4.44 -6.60 -23.58
N THR A 7 3.58 -7.56 -23.90
CA THR A 7 2.36 -7.34 -24.67
C THR A 7 1.42 -6.41 -23.89
N LYS A 8 0.61 -5.58 -24.57
CA LYS A 8 -0.31 -4.61 -23.94
C LYS A 8 -1.22 -5.24 -22.88
N GLU A 9 -1.67 -6.47 -23.11
CA GLU A 9 -2.50 -7.24 -22.16
C GLU A 9 -1.76 -7.58 -20.86
N GLN A 10 -0.47 -7.91 -20.92
CA GLN A 10 0.36 -8.19 -19.75
C GLN A 10 0.57 -6.93 -18.91
N LEU A 11 0.73 -5.78 -19.58
CA LEU A 11 0.84 -4.47 -18.92
C LEU A 11 -0.46 -4.09 -18.19
N GLN A 12 -1.62 -4.29 -18.83
CA GLN A 12 -2.92 -4.02 -18.21
C GLN A 12 -3.22 -4.94 -17.03
N LYS A 13 -2.90 -6.24 -17.14
CA LYS A 13 -3.05 -7.18 -16.02
C LYS A 13 -2.21 -6.76 -14.83
N ARG A 14 -0.97 -6.34 -15.09
CA ARG A 14 -0.03 -5.87 -14.06
C ARG A 14 -0.48 -4.55 -13.46
N TYR A 15 -0.99 -3.61 -14.25
CA TYR A 15 -1.63 -2.39 -13.76
C TYR A 15 -2.78 -2.69 -12.79
N TRP A 16 -3.67 -3.61 -13.16
CA TRP A 16 -4.83 -3.94 -12.33
C TRP A 16 -4.44 -4.67 -11.05
N TRP A 17 -3.47 -5.59 -11.12
CA TRP A 17 -2.91 -6.26 -9.94
C TRP A 17 -2.18 -5.30 -9.01
N PHE A 18 -1.24 -4.51 -9.51
CA PHE A 18 -0.46 -3.57 -8.70
C PHE A 18 -1.32 -2.42 -8.16
N GLY A 19 -2.28 -1.92 -8.95
CA GLY A 19 -3.23 -0.89 -8.52
C GLY A 19 -4.25 -1.40 -7.48
N GLY A 20 -4.77 -2.61 -7.68
CA GLY A 20 -5.68 -3.26 -6.73
C GLY A 20 -5.01 -3.58 -5.40
N ILE A 21 -3.81 -4.19 -5.45
CA ILE A 21 -3.01 -4.50 -4.26
C ILE A 21 -2.57 -3.22 -3.55
N GLY A 22 -2.11 -2.20 -4.28
CA GLY A 22 -1.71 -0.92 -3.70
C GLY A 22 -2.85 -0.22 -2.98
N THR A 23 -4.05 -0.19 -3.59
CA THR A 23 -5.26 0.39 -2.96
C THR A 23 -5.70 -0.41 -1.73
N ALA A 24 -5.64 -1.74 -1.79
CA ALA A 24 -5.98 -2.60 -0.66
C ALA A 24 -5.02 -2.40 0.52
N LEU A 25 -3.70 -2.37 0.25
CA LEU A 25 -2.67 -2.07 1.25
C LEU A 25 -2.84 -0.68 1.86
N LEU A 26 -3.17 0.31 1.04
CA LEU A 26 -3.50 1.66 1.50
C LEU A 26 -4.72 1.67 2.43
N GLY A 27 -5.80 0.99 2.03
CA GLY A 27 -7.02 0.87 2.84
C GLY A 27 -6.76 0.19 4.18
N VAL A 28 -6.04 -0.94 4.17
CA VAL A 28 -5.64 -1.66 5.39
C VAL A 28 -4.75 -0.80 6.28
N GLY A 29 -3.76 -0.11 5.70
CA GLY A 29 -2.91 0.82 6.44
C GLY A 29 -3.70 1.98 7.04
N LEU A 30 -4.69 2.52 6.34
CA LEU A 30 -5.56 3.58 6.88
C LEU A 30 -6.45 3.07 8.02
N SER A 31 -7.05 1.88 7.88
CA SER A 31 -7.84 1.25 8.94
C SER A 31 -7.00 0.97 10.19
N ALA A 32 -5.80 0.39 10.02
CA ALA A 32 -4.88 0.12 11.12
C ALA A 32 -4.39 1.41 11.81
N LEU A 33 -4.20 2.49 11.04
CA LEU A 33 -3.86 3.80 11.58
C LEU A 33 -5.00 4.35 12.45
N VAL A 34 -6.25 4.28 11.97
CA VAL A 34 -7.43 4.71 12.74
C VAL A 34 -7.57 3.88 14.02
N GLU A 35 -7.43 2.55 13.92
CA GLU A 35 -7.52 1.64 15.06
C GLU A 35 -6.42 1.92 16.10
N SER A 36 -5.18 2.20 15.67
CA SER A 36 -4.10 2.62 16.56
C SER A 36 -4.39 3.96 17.26
N GLY A 37 -5.06 4.89 16.57
CA GLY A 37 -5.50 6.16 17.13
C GLY A 37 -6.58 6.00 18.21
N PHE A 38 -7.48 5.03 18.05
CA PHE A 38 -8.46 4.66 19.08
C PHE A 38 -7.82 3.90 20.26
N LEU A 39 -6.82 3.04 20.00
CA LEU A 39 -6.06 2.36 21.05
C LEU A 39 -5.32 3.36 21.96
N LYS A 40 -4.80 4.46 21.39
CA LYS A 40 -4.19 5.55 22.17
C LYS A 40 -5.16 6.18 23.19
N HIS A 41 -6.47 6.19 22.90
CA HIS A 41 -7.50 6.67 23.81
C HIS A 41 -7.93 5.63 24.86
N SER A 42 -7.61 4.34 24.68
CA SER A 42 -8.13 3.23 25.48
C SER A 42 -7.20 2.71 26.58
N GLN A 43 -6.23 3.49 27.07
CA GLN A 43 -5.27 3.05 28.12
C GLN A 43 -4.49 1.75 27.81
N ALA A 44 -4.32 1.39 26.54
CA ALA A 44 -3.48 0.26 26.14
C ALA A 44 -1.98 0.62 26.22
N GLU A 45 -1.12 -0.39 26.40
CA GLU A 45 0.34 -0.22 26.50
C GLU A 45 0.90 0.67 25.39
N GLU A 46 1.71 1.66 25.78
CA GLU A 46 2.11 2.74 24.87
C GLU A 46 2.86 2.24 23.62
N TRP A 47 3.61 1.17 23.79
CA TRP A 47 4.36 0.52 22.72
C TRP A 47 3.47 -0.09 21.63
N GLN A 48 2.29 -0.58 21.99
CA GLN A 48 1.42 -1.28 21.05
C GLN A 48 0.81 -0.32 20.03
N TRP A 49 0.35 0.87 20.45
CA TRP A 49 -0.23 1.85 19.53
C TRP A 49 0.84 2.56 18.70
N ILE A 50 2.05 2.78 19.25
CA ILE A 50 3.19 3.34 18.50
C ILE A 50 3.65 2.34 17.43
N ALA A 51 3.81 1.06 17.77
CA ALA A 51 4.20 0.03 16.82
C ALA A 51 3.13 -0.18 15.74
N ALA A 52 1.85 -0.25 16.13
CA ALA A 52 0.73 -0.37 15.18
C ALA A 52 0.65 0.83 14.23
N GLY A 53 0.79 2.06 14.75
CA GLY A 53 0.80 3.28 13.93
C GLY A 53 2.02 3.39 13.01
N THR A 54 3.19 2.91 13.46
CA THR A 54 4.39 2.87 12.61
C THR A 54 4.22 1.85 11.48
N LEU A 55 3.69 0.67 11.80
CA LEU A 55 3.44 -0.39 10.83
C LEU A 55 2.37 0.03 9.81
N SER A 56 1.33 0.75 10.25
CA SER A 56 0.31 1.30 9.37
C SER A 56 0.87 2.35 8.40
N LEU A 57 1.77 3.22 8.86
CA LEU A 57 2.50 4.17 8.01
C LEU A 57 3.38 3.48 6.95
N ILE A 58 4.08 2.40 7.35
CA ILE A 58 4.87 1.58 6.41
C ILE A 58 3.95 0.97 5.33
N LEU A 59 2.81 0.40 5.72
CA LEU A 59 1.84 -0.17 4.79
C LEU A 59 1.26 0.87 3.82
N ILE A 60 0.97 2.08 4.32
CA ILE A 60 0.53 3.21 3.49
C ILE A 60 1.60 3.55 2.46
N MET A 61 2.87 3.69 2.86
CA MET A 61 3.96 4.02 1.93
C MET A 61 4.21 2.92 0.90
N ILE A 62 4.12 1.65 1.29
CA ILE A 62 4.20 0.52 0.36
C ILE A 62 3.04 0.58 -0.65
N GLY A 63 1.82 0.80 -0.16
CA GLY A 63 0.63 0.92 -1.00
C GLY A 63 0.71 2.06 -2.01
N ILE A 64 1.19 3.24 -1.58
CA ILE A 64 1.44 4.40 -2.46
C ILE A 64 2.48 4.06 -3.52
N ASN A 65 3.63 3.49 -3.13
CA ASN A 65 4.69 3.15 -4.07
C ASN A 65 4.22 2.14 -5.14
N PHE A 66 3.43 1.14 -4.72
CA PHE A 66 2.77 0.19 -5.64
C PHE A 66 1.79 0.87 -6.59
N LEU A 67 1.04 1.86 -6.12
CA LEU A 67 0.12 2.65 -6.95
C LEU A 67 0.89 3.46 -7.99
N PHE A 68 1.96 4.13 -7.59
CA PHE A 68 2.80 4.92 -8.49
C PHE A 68 3.45 4.05 -9.57
N GLU A 69 3.99 2.88 -9.20
CA GLU A 69 4.56 1.92 -10.15
C GLU A 69 3.48 1.43 -11.15
N SER A 70 2.27 1.20 -10.65
CA SER A 70 1.12 0.85 -11.51
C SER A 70 0.82 1.98 -12.51
N PHE A 71 0.69 3.23 -12.05
CA PHE A 71 0.45 4.37 -12.94
C PHE A 71 1.59 4.58 -13.94
N ALA A 72 2.85 4.38 -13.54
CA ALA A 72 4.00 4.45 -14.44
C ALA A 72 3.93 3.37 -15.54
N CYS A 73 3.48 2.16 -15.22
CA CYS A 73 3.22 1.10 -16.21
C CYS A 73 2.06 1.44 -17.18
N LYS A 74 1.10 2.26 -16.78
CA LYS A 74 0.01 2.70 -17.68
C LYS A 74 0.43 3.83 -18.62
N GLN A 75 1.43 4.62 -18.25
CA GLN A 75 1.90 5.78 -19.04
C GLN A 75 2.99 5.42 -20.08
N ARG A 76 3.65 4.25 -19.94
CA ARG A 76 4.57 3.69 -20.95
C ARG A 76 3.85 2.83 -21.99
#